data_AF-A0AAI8F0M2-F1
#
_entry.id   AF-A0AAI8F0M2-F1
#
_cell.length_a   1.000
_cell.length_b   1.000
_cell.length_c   1.000
_cell.angle_alpha   90.00
_cell.angle_beta   90.00
_cell.angle_gamma   90.00
#
_symmetry.space_group_name_H-M   'P 1'
#
loop_
_entity.id
_entity.type
_entity.pdbx_description
1 polymer ?
#
loop_
_entity_poly.entity_id
_entity_poly.type
_entity_poly.pdbx_seq_one_letter_code
_entity_poly.pdbx_strand_id
1 'polypeptide(L)'
;MLKTCLLLIGSNTEFELKNFNKNNVKEIEENWEKITESIYDAAKLLENFGYVKYLGSAYILSTLAYFYFLKQKMDKNDEEQALKFVRNAQIMGYFGGSTDTKLSIIAHSIKEARTFEAFNHNLAKHQTCPLKITNDAIEGMVFFDRHSRVFPVLQILYPNLNYKTTTFQIDHIYPKSKFKKENEKLDKDFYECGNHLYNLQLLEGTENSAKKDKTPEVWLKEEYKNEQAQAQAIEEYKKRNYIDPKLKLEWDNIKEFRKKREEAIIKRLKEVLLPQS
;
A
#
# COMPACT_ATOMS: atom_id res chain seq x y z
N MET A 1 20.51 -1.34 -3.96
CA MET A 1 21.53 -0.44 -4.53
C MET A 1 22.27 -1.14 -5.67
N LEU A 2 23.17 -2.10 -5.45
CA LEU A 2 23.93 -2.71 -6.55
C LEU A 2 23.08 -3.37 -7.66
N LYS A 3 22.05 -4.17 -7.29
CA LYS A 3 21.08 -4.69 -8.27
C LYS A 3 20.31 -3.60 -9.01
N THR A 4 20.03 -2.50 -8.34
CA THR A 4 19.37 -1.32 -8.93
C THR A 4 20.28 -0.68 -9.97
N CYS A 5 21.58 -0.52 -9.69
CA CYS A 5 22.53 -0.01 -10.68
C CYS A 5 22.61 -0.93 -11.90
N LEU A 6 22.72 -2.25 -11.71
CA LEU A 6 22.70 -3.23 -12.80
C LEU A 6 21.42 -3.16 -13.63
N LEU A 7 20.26 -3.03 -12.97
CA LEU A 7 18.97 -2.84 -13.63
C LEU A 7 18.97 -1.56 -14.48
N LEU A 8 19.48 -0.45 -13.93
CA LEU A 8 19.41 0.86 -14.58
C LEU A 8 20.28 0.94 -15.83
N ILE A 9 21.47 0.34 -15.82
CA ILE A 9 22.28 0.18 -17.04
C ILE A 9 21.73 -0.91 -17.99
N GLY A 10 20.64 -1.59 -17.61
CA GLY A 10 19.99 -2.61 -18.44
C GLY A 10 20.76 -3.93 -18.54
N SER A 11 21.63 -4.22 -17.57
CA SER A 11 22.44 -5.44 -17.48
C SER A 11 21.71 -6.55 -16.71
N ASN A 12 22.32 -7.74 -16.62
CA ASN A 12 21.78 -8.84 -15.83
C ASN A 12 21.76 -8.47 -14.34
N THR A 13 20.57 -8.55 -13.72
CA THR A 13 20.33 -8.15 -12.33
C THR A 13 20.65 -9.24 -11.29
N GLU A 14 20.98 -10.47 -11.72
CA GLU A 14 21.45 -11.53 -10.83
C GLU A 14 22.65 -11.03 -10.01
N PHE A 15 22.61 -11.27 -8.69
CA PHE A 15 23.69 -10.82 -7.81
C PHE A 15 24.85 -11.82 -7.80
N GLU A 16 25.54 -11.88 -8.92
CA GLU A 16 26.71 -12.73 -9.11
C GLU A 16 27.93 -11.90 -9.47
N LEU A 17 29.11 -12.31 -9.00
CA LEU A 17 30.38 -11.61 -9.27
C LEU A 17 30.62 -11.38 -10.78
N LYS A 18 30.16 -12.32 -11.63
CA LYS A 18 30.26 -12.21 -13.09
C LYS A 18 29.55 -10.95 -13.66
N ASN A 19 28.51 -10.47 -12.97
CA ASN A 19 27.74 -9.28 -13.37
C ASN A 19 28.36 -7.98 -12.86
N PHE A 20 29.39 -8.01 -12.01
CA PHE A 20 30.20 -6.84 -11.62
C PHE A 20 31.58 -6.87 -12.30
N ASN A 21 31.60 -7.22 -13.57
CA ASN A 21 32.81 -7.17 -14.40
C ASN A 21 33.21 -5.72 -14.71
N LYS A 22 34.43 -5.53 -15.22
CA LYS A 22 34.99 -4.20 -15.53
C LYS A 22 34.10 -3.35 -16.45
N ASN A 23 33.40 -3.97 -17.40
CA ASN A 23 32.55 -3.25 -18.35
C ASN A 23 31.30 -2.70 -17.65
N ASN A 24 30.59 -3.54 -16.90
CA ASN A 24 29.40 -3.11 -16.16
C ASN A 24 29.74 -2.07 -15.09
N VAL A 25 30.88 -2.21 -14.39
CA VAL A 25 31.33 -1.22 -13.41
C VAL A 25 31.61 0.13 -14.08
N LYS A 26 32.32 0.13 -15.21
CA LYS A 26 32.59 1.35 -15.97
C LYS A 26 31.31 2.02 -16.47
N GLU A 27 30.34 1.24 -16.95
CA GLU A 27 29.05 1.77 -17.41
C GLU A 27 28.24 2.40 -16.26
N ILE A 28 28.30 1.81 -15.06
CA ILE A 28 27.71 2.40 -13.85
C ILE A 28 28.40 3.73 -13.49
N GLU A 29 29.74 3.79 -13.55
CA GLU A 29 30.50 5.01 -13.28
C GLU A 29 30.16 6.12 -14.29
N GLU A 30 30.14 5.79 -15.59
CA GLU A 30 29.81 6.72 -16.67
C GLU A 30 28.35 7.25 -16.58
N ASN A 31 27.42 6.47 -16.00
CA ASN A 31 26.02 6.85 -15.84
C ASN A 31 25.65 7.26 -14.39
N TRP A 32 26.64 7.45 -13.50
CA TRP A 32 26.38 7.58 -12.06
C TRP A 32 25.42 8.72 -11.72
N GLU A 33 25.63 9.91 -12.28
CA GLU A 33 24.76 11.07 -12.05
C GLU A 33 23.30 10.75 -12.41
N LYS A 34 23.07 10.26 -13.63
CA LYS A 34 21.73 9.89 -14.12
C LYS A 34 21.09 8.78 -13.28
N ILE A 35 21.86 7.81 -12.81
CA ILE A 35 21.39 6.76 -11.89
C ILE A 35 20.88 7.39 -10.59
N THR A 36 21.69 8.28 -10.01
CA THR A 36 21.35 8.94 -8.74
C THR A 36 20.13 9.84 -8.86
N GLU A 37 20.02 10.62 -9.95
CA GLU A 37 18.86 11.46 -10.24
C GLU A 37 17.59 10.62 -10.40
N SER A 38 17.66 9.52 -11.15
CA SER A 38 16.50 8.63 -11.37
C SER A 38 16.02 7.97 -10.07
N ILE A 39 16.95 7.62 -9.17
CA ILE A 39 16.62 7.10 -7.83
C ILE A 39 15.98 8.18 -6.97
N TYR A 40 16.49 9.42 -7.02
CA TYR A 40 15.95 10.55 -6.28
C TYR A 40 14.53 10.89 -6.73
N ASP A 41 14.28 10.95 -8.03
CA ASP A 41 12.95 11.22 -8.59
C ASP A 41 11.95 10.11 -8.22
N ALA A 42 12.37 8.84 -8.28
CA ALA A 42 11.55 7.72 -7.82
C ALA A 42 11.23 7.79 -6.31
N ALA A 43 12.21 8.18 -5.49
CA ALA A 43 12.00 8.34 -4.05
C ALA A 43 11.03 9.50 -3.75
N LYS A 44 11.18 10.63 -4.44
CA LYS A 44 10.28 11.79 -4.34
C LYS A 44 8.87 11.47 -4.79
N LEU A 45 8.72 10.68 -5.85
CA LEU A 45 7.40 10.19 -6.30
C LEU A 45 6.74 9.32 -5.21
N LEU A 46 7.49 8.39 -4.61
CA LEU A 46 7.00 7.55 -3.52
C LEU A 46 6.66 8.36 -2.26
N GLU A 47 7.43 9.42 -1.97
CA GLU A 47 7.12 10.37 -0.90
C GLU A 47 5.79 11.08 -1.16
N ASN A 48 5.58 11.60 -2.37
CA ASN A 48 4.30 12.23 -2.77
C ASN A 48 3.12 11.26 -2.68
N PHE A 49 3.35 9.96 -2.90
CA PHE A 49 2.35 8.91 -2.72
C PHE A 49 2.15 8.51 -1.25
N GLY A 50 2.94 9.03 -0.30
CA GLY A 50 2.86 8.73 1.13
C GLY A 50 3.58 7.46 1.57
N TYR A 51 4.49 6.89 0.77
CA TYR A 51 5.10 5.57 1.01
C TYR A 51 6.37 5.58 1.87
N VAL A 52 6.83 6.73 2.38
CA VAL A 52 8.10 6.87 3.13
C VAL A 52 8.27 5.80 4.23
N LYS A 53 7.21 5.45 4.96
CA LYS A 53 7.22 4.43 6.04
C LYS A 53 6.50 3.13 5.68
N TYR A 54 5.92 3.04 4.49
CA TYR A 54 5.01 1.97 4.09
C TYR A 54 5.48 1.19 2.86
N LEU A 55 6.64 1.55 2.29
CA LEU A 55 7.22 0.84 1.16
C LEU A 55 7.60 -0.60 1.56
N GLY A 56 6.93 -1.58 0.94
CA GLY A 56 7.15 -3.00 1.23
C GLY A 56 8.37 -3.63 0.55
N SER A 57 8.91 -2.99 -0.49
CA SER A 57 10.06 -3.51 -1.23
C SER A 57 10.85 -2.40 -1.93
N ALA A 58 12.17 -2.38 -1.77
CA ALA A 58 13.06 -1.48 -2.50
C ALA A 58 13.08 -1.75 -4.02
N TYR A 59 12.57 -2.90 -4.47
CA TYR A 59 12.47 -3.21 -5.90
C TYR A 59 11.35 -2.44 -6.59
N ILE A 60 10.33 -1.98 -5.85
CA ILE A 60 9.34 -1.03 -6.37
C ILE A 60 10.02 0.29 -6.73
N LEU A 61 10.84 0.82 -5.82
CA LEU A 61 11.66 2.01 -6.09
C LEU A 61 12.60 1.77 -7.27
N SER A 62 13.22 0.59 -7.36
CA SER A 62 14.11 0.24 -8.47
C SER A 62 13.38 0.22 -9.82
N THR A 63 12.14 -0.28 -9.87
CA THR A 63 11.31 -0.25 -11.08
C THR A 63 10.96 1.17 -11.50
N LEU A 64 10.54 2.03 -10.57
CA LEU A 64 10.24 3.44 -10.84
C LEU A 64 11.49 4.18 -11.32
N ALA A 65 12.62 3.98 -10.65
CA ALA A 65 13.91 4.58 -11.01
C ALA A 65 14.35 4.14 -12.42
N TYR A 66 14.12 2.88 -12.79
CA TYR A 66 14.43 2.41 -14.14
C TYR A 66 13.58 3.08 -15.23
N PHE A 67 12.29 3.32 -14.94
CA PHE A 67 11.44 4.08 -15.85
C PHE A 67 11.93 5.52 -16.02
N TYR A 68 12.26 6.21 -14.91
CA TYR A 68 12.88 7.54 -14.96
C TYR A 68 14.20 7.53 -15.73
N PHE A 69 15.04 6.53 -15.53
CA PHE A 69 16.32 6.40 -16.23
C PHE A 69 16.15 6.33 -17.75
N LEU A 70 15.08 5.72 -18.26
CA LEU A 70 14.82 5.61 -19.69
C LEU A 70 14.05 6.81 -20.28
N LYS A 71 13.14 7.42 -19.52
CA LYS A 71 12.21 8.46 -20.02
C LYS A 71 12.52 9.88 -19.57
N GLN A 72 13.43 10.04 -18.60
CA GLN A 72 13.80 11.27 -17.89
C GLN A 72 12.66 11.90 -17.07
N LYS A 73 11.40 11.85 -17.51
CA LYS A 73 10.23 12.39 -16.78
C LYS A 73 8.98 11.53 -16.99
N MET A 74 8.07 11.58 -16.02
CA MET A 74 6.72 11.03 -16.09
C MET A 74 5.73 12.18 -16.32
N ASP A 75 4.73 11.96 -17.17
CA ASP A 75 3.55 12.83 -17.21
C ASP A 75 2.54 12.46 -16.11
N LYS A 76 1.43 13.19 -16.01
CA LYS A 76 0.39 12.92 -14.99
C LYS A 76 -0.22 11.53 -15.10
N ASN A 77 -0.42 11.02 -16.31
CA ASN A 77 -0.96 9.67 -16.51
C ASN A 77 0.05 8.62 -16.08
N ASP A 78 1.33 8.80 -16.42
CA ASP A 78 2.40 7.92 -15.95
C ASP A 78 2.49 7.89 -14.42
N GLU A 79 2.37 9.04 -13.75
CA GLU A 79 2.33 9.09 -12.27
C GLU A 79 1.13 8.33 -11.69
N GLU A 80 -0.07 8.49 -12.25
CA GLU A 80 -1.26 7.76 -11.83
C GLU A 80 -1.10 6.23 -12.01
N GLN A 81 -0.49 5.82 -13.12
CA GLN A 81 -0.23 4.42 -13.46
C GLN A 81 0.91 3.84 -12.62
N ALA A 82 1.92 4.64 -12.27
CA ALA A 82 2.95 4.30 -11.30
C ALA A 82 2.34 4.04 -9.91
N LEU A 83 1.39 4.87 -9.47
CA LEU A 83 0.68 4.63 -8.20
C LEU A 83 -0.16 3.34 -8.25
N LYS A 84 -0.78 3.01 -9.39
CA LYS A 84 -1.45 1.70 -9.57
C LYS A 84 -0.46 0.54 -9.45
N PHE A 85 0.72 0.65 -10.07
CA PHE A 85 1.78 -0.34 -9.96
C PHE A 85 2.26 -0.54 -8.52
N VAL A 86 2.60 0.55 -7.81
CA VAL A 86 3.08 0.50 -6.42
C VAL A 86 2.07 -0.23 -5.53
N ARG A 87 0.78 0.14 -5.64
CA ARG A 87 -0.31 -0.50 -4.89
C ARG A 87 -0.42 -1.98 -5.22
N ASN A 88 -0.51 -2.33 -6.50
CA ASN A 88 -0.67 -3.72 -6.94
C ASN A 88 0.54 -4.57 -6.54
N ALA A 89 1.76 -4.05 -6.69
CA ALA A 89 2.98 -4.77 -6.34
C ALA A 89 3.06 -5.08 -4.85
N GLN A 90 2.66 -4.14 -3.97
CA GLN A 90 2.60 -4.38 -2.53
C GLN A 90 1.45 -5.31 -2.14
N ILE A 91 0.25 -5.06 -2.67
CA ILE A 91 -0.93 -5.89 -2.42
C ILE A 91 -0.64 -7.35 -2.79
N MET A 92 -0.04 -7.61 -3.95
CA MET A 92 0.28 -8.96 -4.41
C MET A 92 1.57 -9.52 -3.81
N GLY A 93 2.32 -8.74 -3.03
CA GLY A 93 3.64 -9.16 -2.54
C GLY A 93 4.60 -9.53 -3.68
N TYR A 94 4.52 -8.79 -4.80
CA TYR A 94 5.09 -9.20 -6.09
C TYR A 94 6.58 -9.54 -6.01
N PHE A 95 7.36 -8.82 -5.20
CA PHE A 95 8.80 -9.04 -5.04
C PHE A 95 9.20 -10.01 -3.93
N GLY A 96 8.25 -10.81 -3.39
CA GLY A 96 8.52 -11.76 -2.30
C GLY A 96 9.28 -13.03 -2.69
N GLY A 97 9.46 -13.31 -3.99
CA GLY A 97 10.16 -14.49 -4.50
C GLY A 97 10.50 -14.36 -6.00
N SER A 98 11.47 -15.14 -6.48
CA SER A 98 11.99 -15.08 -7.86
C SER A 98 12.32 -13.67 -8.33
N THR A 99 12.95 -12.89 -7.46
CA THR A 99 13.20 -11.46 -7.67
C THR A 99 14.00 -11.20 -8.94
N ASP A 100 15.02 -12.01 -9.23
CA ASP A 100 15.86 -11.79 -10.42
C ASP A 100 15.07 -12.03 -11.72
N THR A 101 14.25 -13.08 -11.76
CA THR A 101 13.32 -13.31 -12.88
C THR A 101 12.36 -12.13 -13.06
N LYS A 102 11.78 -11.63 -11.96
CA LYS A 102 10.83 -10.50 -12.02
C LYS A 102 11.48 -9.19 -12.43
N LEU A 103 12.70 -8.91 -11.96
CA LEU A 103 13.46 -7.73 -12.39
C LEU A 103 13.82 -7.81 -13.87
N SER A 104 14.21 -8.98 -14.38
CA SER A 104 14.45 -9.19 -15.81
C SER A 104 13.21 -8.94 -16.66
N ILE A 105 12.05 -9.49 -16.24
CA ILE A 105 10.75 -9.25 -16.89
C ILE A 105 10.39 -7.77 -16.90
N ILE A 106 10.55 -7.10 -15.75
CA ILE A 106 10.31 -5.65 -15.64
C ILE A 106 11.24 -4.87 -16.57
N ALA A 107 12.53 -5.22 -16.59
CA ALA A 107 13.53 -4.54 -17.40
C ALA A 107 13.17 -4.59 -18.90
N HIS A 108 12.76 -5.77 -19.36
CA HIS A 108 12.30 -5.99 -20.73
C HIS A 108 10.98 -5.27 -21.02
N SER A 109 9.99 -5.41 -20.13
CA SER A 109 8.67 -4.80 -20.31
C SER A 109 8.71 -3.28 -20.35
N ILE A 110 9.55 -2.63 -19.53
CA ILE A 110 9.74 -1.18 -19.56
C ILE A 110 10.47 -0.74 -20.83
N LYS A 111 11.46 -1.49 -21.31
CA LYS A 111 12.19 -1.18 -22.57
C LYS A 111 11.24 -1.15 -23.78
N GLU A 112 10.26 -2.04 -23.82
CA GLU A 112 9.27 -2.12 -24.90
C GLU A 112 8.11 -1.13 -24.75
N ALA A 113 7.81 -0.69 -23.52
CA ALA A 113 6.71 0.19 -23.22
C ALA A 113 7.05 1.67 -23.47
N ARG A 114 6.15 2.39 -24.16
CA ARG A 114 6.29 3.84 -24.34
C ARG A 114 5.81 4.66 -23.14
N THR A 115 4.87 4.11 -22.37
CA THR A 115 4.22 4.73 -21.21
C THR A 115 4.14 3.74 -20.06
N PHE A 116 3.92 4.23 -18.84
CA PHE A 116 3.77 3.39 -17.65
C PHE A 116 2.49 2.54 -17.73
N GLU A 117 1.45 3.05 -18.37
CA GLU A 117 0.22 2.29 -18.65
C GLU A 117 0.48 1.04 -19.51
N ALA A 118 1.24 1.19 -20.60
CA ALA A 118 1.60 0.06 -21.46
C ALA A 118 2.44 -0.96 -20.69
N PHE A 119 3.36 -0.50 -19.84
CA PHE A 119 4.12 -1.37 -18.93
C PHE A 119 3.19 -2.15 -17.98
N ASN A 120 2.25 -1.48 -17.31
CA ASN A 120 1.27 -2.12 -16.44
C ASN A 120 0.44 -3.18 -17.18
N HIS A 121 -0.02 -2.87 -18.38
CA HIS A 121 -0.79 -3.79 -19.21
C HIS A 121 0.04 -5.04 -19.58
N ASN A 122 1.29 -4.85 -19.99
CA ASN A 122 2.20 -5.95 -20.35
C ASN A 122 2.50 -6.83 -19.13
N LEU A 123 2.79 -6.21 -17.98
CA LEU A 123 3.09 -6.94 -16.75
C LEU A 123 1.87 -7.71 -16.22
N ALA A 124 0.66 -7.17 -16.34
CA ALA A 124 -0.57 -7.86 -15.94
C ALA A 124 -0.88 -9.10 -16.78
N LYS A 125 -0.42 -9.14 -18.03
CA LYS A 125 -0.60 -10.25 -18.99
C LYS A 125 0.61 -11.18 -19.09
N HIS A 126 1.65 -10.95 -18.31
CA HIS A 126 2.86 -11.77 -18.37
C HIS A 126 2.55 -13.24 -18.05
N GLN A 127 3.06 -14.17 -18.86
CA GLN A 127 2.68 -15.58 -18.79
C GLN A 127 3.06 -16.26 -17.46
N THR A 128 4.24 -15.96 -16.94
CA THR A 128 4.81 -16.66 -15.77
C THR A 128 4.79 -15.85 -14.47
N CYS A 129 4.64 -14.53 -14.54
CA CYS A 129 4.74 -13.62 -13.41
C CYS A 129 3.77 -12.42 -13.57
N PRO A 130 2.47 -12.67 -13.76
CA PRO A 130 1.52 -11.59 -13.96
C PRO A 130 1.39 -10.71 -12.71
N LEU A 131 1.38 -9.39 -12.87
CA LEU A 131 0.99 -8.46 -11.81
C LEU A 131 -0.48 -8.05 -12.00
N LYS A 132 -1.39 -8.86 -11.46
CA LYS A 132 -2.84 -8.62 -11.54
C LYS A 132 -3.51 -8.94 -10.21
N ILE A 133 -4.42 -8.07 -9.78
CA ILE A 133 -5.29 -8.35 -8.63
C ILE A 133 -6.42 -9.28 -9.09
N THR A 134 -6.59 -10.39 -8.39
CA THR A 134 -7.65 -11.38 -8.62
C THR A 134 -8.76 -11.22 -7.58
N ASN A 135 -9.91 -11.83 -7.84
CA ASN A 135 -11.00 -11.88 -6.86
C ASN A 135 -10.53 -12.52 -5.54
N ASP A 136 -9.83 -13.65 -5.62
CA ASP A 136 -9.30 -14.35 -4.45
C ASP A 136 -8.28 -13.50 -3.68
N ALA A 137 -7.48 -12.69 -4.38
CA ALA A 137 -6.57 -11.76 -3.74
C ALA A 137 -7.34 -10.70 -2.93
N ILE A 138 -8.49 -10.22 -3.44
CA ILE A 138 -9.38 -9.26 -2.75
C ILE A 138 -9.97 -9.89 -1.49
N GLU A 139 -10.52 -11.10 -1.59
CA GLU A 139 -11.05 -11.85 -0.43
C GLU A 139 -9.97 -12.07 0.63
N GLY A 140 -8.71 -12.23 0.22
CA GLY A 140 -7.57 -12.38 1.12
C GLY A 140 -7.10 -11.08 1.80
N MET A 141 -7.46 -9.89 1.29
CA MET A 141 -6.92 -8.62 1.81
C MET A 141 -7.36 -8.32 3.24
N VAL A 142 -8.53 -8.84 3.67
CA VAL A 142 -9.06 -8.61 5.03
C VAL A 142 -8.15 -9.22 6.11
N PHE A 143 -7.35 -10.22 5.76
CA PHE A 143 -6.39 -10.87 6.65
C PHE A 143 -5.01 -10.22 6.64
N PHE A 144 -4.80 -9.11 5.90
CA PHE A 144 -3.52 -8.42 5.91
C PHE A 144 -3.25 -7.81 7.30
N ASP A 145 -2.07 -8.10 7.82
CA ASP A 145 -1.57 -7.68 9.14
C ASP A 145 -0.29 -6.83 9.06
N ARG A 146 0.38 -6.83 7.89
CA ARG A 146 1.57 -6.03 7.61
C ARG A 146 1.18 -4.68 7.06
N HIS A 147 1.65 -3.61 7.69
CA HIS A 147 1.41 -2.23 7.26
C HIS A 147 1.75 -1.99 5.78
N SER A 148 2.81 -2.64 5.25
CA SER A 148 3.16 -2.53 3.83
C SER A 148 2.14 -3.13 2.87
N ARG A 149 1.35 -4.12 3.28
CA ARG A 149 0.23 -4.64 2.46
C ARG A 149 -1.09 -3.95 2.78
N VAL A 150 -1.26 -3.46 4.01
CA VAL A 150 -2.47 -2.74 4.45
C VAL A 150 -2.54 -1.33 3.86
N PHE A 151 -1.45 -0.56 3.91
CA PHE A 151 -1.43 0.83 3.43
C PHE A 151 -2.00 1.02 2.01
N PRO A 152 -1.57 0.27 0.97
CA PRO A 152 -2.12 0.44 -0.37
C PRO A 152 -3.61 0.11 -0.44
N VAL A 153 -4.10 -0.83 0.37
CA VAL A 153 -5.53 -1.16 0.47
C VAL A 153 -6.30 0.00 1.10
N LEU A 154 -5.80 0.56 2.19
CA LEU A 154 -6.40 1.74 2.80
C LEU A 154 -6.38 2.93 1.82
N GLN A 155 -5.31 3.18 1.07
CA GLN A 155 -5.30 4.25 0.06
C GLN A 155 -6.40 4.11 -1.00
N ILE A 156 -6.74 2.87 -1.38
CA ILE A 156 -7.85 2.60 -2.31
C ILE A 156 -9.20 2.89 -1.62
N LEU A 157 -9.33 2.54 -0.34
CA LEU A 157 -10.52 2.76 0.46
C LEU A 157 -10.75 4.24 0.83
N TYR A 158 -9.70 5.04 0.96
CA TYR A 158 -9.75 6.48 1.29
C TYR A 158 -9.17 7.34 0.14
N PRO A 159 -9.85 7.41 -1.02
CA PRO A 159 -9.32 8.10 -2.22
C PRO A 159 -9.24 9.62 -2.06
N ASN A 160 -9.96 10.20 -1.09
CA ASN A 160 -10.07 11.64 -0.91
C ASN A 160 -8.99 12.23 0.03
N LEU A 161 -8.13 11.39 0.62
CA LEU A 161 -7.07 11.86 1.52
C LEU A 161 -5.89 12.42 0.73
N ASN A 162 -5.33 13.54 1.20
CA ASN A 162 -4.20 14.19 0.56
C ASN A 162 -2.86 13.69 1.12
N TYR A 163 -2.38 12.57 0.59
CA TYR A 163 -1.12 11.93 0.99
C TYR A 163 0.14 12.77 0.67
N LYS A 164 0.01 13.80 -0.17
CA LYS A 164 1.13 14.65 -0.58
C LYS A 164 1.48 15.68 0.50
N THR A 165 0.48 16.21 1.20
CA THR A 165 0.68 17.29 2.20
C THR A 165 0.45 16.82 3.62
N THR A 166 -0.24 15.71 3.83
CA THR A 166 -0.62 15.22 5.15
C THR A 166 -0.04 13.84 5.39
N THR A 167 0.61 13.68 6.55
CA THR A 167 1.13 12.37 6.98
C THR A 167 0.02 11.61 7.72
N PHE A 168 -0.48 10.56 7.06
CA PHE A 168 -1.40 9.62 7.68
C PHE A 168 -0.66 8.46 8.33
N GLN A 169 -1.18 8.00 9.45
CA GLN A 169 -0.69 6.83 10.17
C GLN A 169 -1.76 5.74 10.18
N ILE A 170 -1.31 4.49 10.05
CA ILE A 170 -2.18 3.32 10.28
C ILE A 170 -2.43 3.22 11.78
N ASP A 171 -3.70 3.31 12.17
CA ASP A 171 -4.18 3.18 13.54
C ASP A 171 -5.14 1.99 13.68
N HIS A 172 -5.23 1.46 14.91
CA HIS A 172 -6.17 0.41 15.28
C HIS A 172 -7.47 1.00 15.86
N ILE A 173 -8.61 0.86 15.17
CA ILE A 173 -9.93 1.35 15.62
C ILE A 173 -10.22 0.91 17.06
N TYR A 174 -10.14 -0.41 17.30
CA TYR A 174 -10.07 -0.99 18.63
C TYR A 174 -8.60 -1.08 19.04
N PRO A 175 -8.22 -0.59 20.23
CA PRO A 175 -6.82 -0.51 20.64
C PRO A 175 -6.20 -1.90 20.73
N LYS A 176 -5.12 -2.13 19.97
CA LYS A 176 -4.39 -3.42 19.92
C LYS A 176 -4.01 -3.95 21.30
N SER A 177 -3.64 -3.07 22.23
CA SER A 177 -3.26 -3.42 23.61
C SER A 177 -4.37 -4.10 24.43
N LYS A 178 -5.62 -4.06 23.96
CA LYS A 178 -6.79 -4.69 24.58
C LYS A 178 -7.21 -5.99 23.91
N PHE A 179 -6.47 -6.48 22.92
CA PHE A 179 -6.63 -7.80 22.32
C PHE A 179 -5.89 -8.88 23.11
N LYS A 180 -6.35 -9.12 24.35
CA LYS A 180 -5.67 -9.99 25.30
C LYS A 180 -6.65 -10.55 26.33
N LYS A 181 -6.19 -11.56 27.09
CA LYS A 181 -7.01 -12.34 28.03
C LYS A 181 -7.67 -11.53 29.14
N GLU A 182 -7.08 -10.40 29.51
CA GLU A 182 -7.58 -9.51 30.57
C GLU A 182 -8.81 -8.70 30.12
N ASN A 183 -9.12 -8.67 28.82
CA ASN A 183 -10.34 -8.07 28.32
C ASN A 183 -11.47 -9.11 28.32
N GLU A 184 -12.19 -9.21 29.45
CA GLU A 184 -13.25 -10.22 29.64
C GLU A 184 -14.40 -10.13 28.63
N LYS A 185 -14.59 -8.97 28.00
CA LYS A 185 -15.61 -8.74 26.96
C LYS A 185 -15.17 -9.17 25.57
N LEU A 186 -13.89 -9.50 25.39
CA LEU A 186 -13.35 -9.92 24.11
C LEU A 186 -13.43 -11.44 23.98
N ASP A 187 -14.03 -11.89 22.89
CA ASP A 187 -14.00 -13.30 22.50
C ASP A 187 -12.55 -13.75 22.25
N LYS A 188 -12.18 -14.92 22.79
CA LYS A 188 -10.83 -15.49 22.71
C LYS A 188 -10.35 -15.68 21.28
N ASP A 189 -11.28 -15.89 20.34
CA ASP A 189 -10.99 -16.04 18.91
C ASP A 189 -10.36 -14.78 18.30
N PHE A 190 -10.46 -13.63 18.97
CA PHE A 190 -9.97 -12.35 18.47
C PHE A 190 -8.57 -11.97 18.98
N TYR A 191 -7.98 -12.68 19.95
CA TYR A 191 -6.70 -12.28 20.56
C TYR A 191 -5.58 -12.05 19.54
N GLU A 192 -5.51 -12.87 18.48
CA GLU A 192 -4.49 -12.74 17.43
C GLU A 192 -4.97 -11.91 16.21
N CYS A 193 -6.24 -11.49 16.19
CA CYS A 193 -6.84 -10.80 15.06
C CYS A 193 -6.72 -9.27 15.15
N GLY A 194 -6.13 -8.72 16.23
CA GLY A 194 -6.10 -7.27 16.47
C GLY A 194 -5.37 -6.47 15.38
N ASN A 195 -4.49 -7.09 14.59
CA ASN A 195 -3.75 -6.44 13.51
C ASN A 195 -4.38 -6.58 12.12
N HIS A 196 -5.50 -7.28 11.97
CA HIS A 196 -6.10 -7.48 10.65
C HIS A 196 -6.77 -6.20 10.13
N LEU A 197 -6.95 -6.11 8.81
CA LEU A 197 -7.48 -4.94 8.11
C LEU A 197 -8.82 -4.43 8.69
N TYR A 198 -9.71 -5.32 9.16
CA TYR A 198 -10.99 -4.92 9.77
C TYR A 198 -10.80 -4.03 11.01
N ASN A 199 -9.63 -4.02 11.65
CA ASN A 199 -9.34 -3.16 12.79
C ASN A 199 -8.47 -1.95 12.40
N LEU A 200 -8.04 -1.82 11.15
CA LEU A 200 -7.09 -0.78 10.73
C LEU A 200 -7.78 0.36 9.97
N GLN A 201 -7.29 1.58 10.18
CA GLN A 201 -7.73 2.81 9.53
C GLN A 201 -6.56 3.77 9.30
N LEU A 202 -6.79 4.84 8.53
CA LEU A 202 -5.85 5.95 8.40
C LEU A 202 -6.34 7.12 9.25
N LEU A 203 -5.49 7.60 10.15
CA LEU A 203 -5.71 8.83 10.91
C LEU A 203 -4.56 9.80 10.66
N GLU A 204 -4.82 11.11 10.77
CA GLU A 204 -3.74 12.09 10.78
C GLU A 204 -2.87 11.92 12.04
N GLY A 205 -1.57 12.26 11.97
CA GLY A 205 -0.65 12.06 13.09
C GLY A 205 -1.07 12.74 14.40
N THR A 206 -1.73 13.90 14.33
CA THR A 206 -2.28 14.64 15.48
C THR A 206 -3.47 13.91 16.11
N GLU A 207 -4.44 13.52 15.29
CA GLU A 207 -5.63 12.73 15.67
C GLU A 207 -5.22 11.39 16.32
N ASN A 208 -4.29 10.67 15.69
CA ASN A 208 -3.77 9.40 16.21
C ASN A 208 -3.12 9.57 17.60
N SER A 209 -2.33 10.63 17.78
CA SER A 209 -1.65 10.93 19.05
C SER A 209 -2.63 11.26 20.19
N ALA A 210 -3.79 11.81 19.87
CA ALA A 210 -4.86 12.10 20.84
C ALA A 210 -5.70 10.86 21.20
N LYS A 211 -5.85 9.92 20.26
CA LYS A 211 -6.64 8.69 20.43
C LYS A 211 -6.03 7.70 21.41
N LYS A 212 -4.73 7.38 21.28
CA LYS A 212 -4.01 6.43 22.16
C LYS A 212 -4.74 5.08 22.30
N ASP A 213 -4.91 4.59 23.53
CA ASP A 213 -5.52 3.30 23.88
C ASP A 213 -7.02 3.40 24.23
N LYS A 214 -7.66 4.53 23.91
CA LYS A 214 -9.11 4.72 24.10
C LYS A 214 -9.88 3.73 23.24
N THR A 215 -11.01 3.27 23.77
CA THR A 215 -11.97 2.49 22.98
C THR A 215 -12.63 3.42 21.96
N PRO A 216 -13.08 2.89 20.80
CA PRO A 216 -13.65 3.72 19.74
C PRO A 216 -14.87 4.53 20.22
N GLU A 217 -15.74 3.95 21.06
CA GLU A 217 -16.90 4.67 21.63
C GLU A 217 -16.52 5.87 22.52
N VAL A 218 -15.46 5.75 23.32
CA VAL A 218 -14.99 6.85 24.18
C VAL A 218 -14.33 7.92 23.31
N TRP A 219 -13.43 7.50 22.42
CA TRP A 219 -12.69 8.43 21.58
C TRP A 219 -13.61 9.23 20.65
N LEU A 220 -14.58 8.59 19.98
CA LEU A 220 -15.50 9.28 19.07
C LEU A 220 -16.36 10.33 19.77
N LYS A 221 -16.79 10.07 21.01
CA LYS A 221 -17.53 11.06 21.81
C LYS A 221 -16.66 12.25 22.18
N GLU A 222 -15.39 12.02 22.52
CA GLU A 222 -14.46 13.08 22.88
C GLU A 222 -14.01 13.92 21.68
N GLU A 223 -13.71 13.27 20.55
CA GLU A 223 -13.26 13.91 19.32
C GLU A 223 -14.33 14.89 18.79
N TYR A 224 -15.58 14.41 18.72
CA TYR A 224 -16.70 15.18 18.17
C TYR A 224 -17.53 15.91 19.24
N LYS A 225 -17.00 16.13 20.46
CA LYS A 225 -17.75 16.75 21.57
C LYS A 225 -18.22 18.18 21.30
N ASN A 226 -17.48 18.90 20.45
CA ASN A 226 -17.74 20.30 20.11
C ASN A 226 -18.50 20.46 18.79
N GLU A 227 -18.79 19.35 18.10
CA GLU A 227 -19.58 19.39 16.88
C GLU A 227 -21.05 19.67 17.21
N GLN A 228 -21.63 20.66 16.53
CA GLN A 228 -23.03 21.05 16.72
C GLN A 228 -23.99 19.87 16.49
N ALA A 229 -23.60 18.92 15.63
CA ALA A 229 -24.30 17.67 15.36
C ALA A 229 -23.39 16.45 15.61
N GLN A 230 -22.92 16.26 16.85
CA GLN A 230 -22.02 15.14 17.23
C GLN A 230 -22.46 13.78 16.67
N ALA A 231 -23.75 13.43 16.78
CA ALA A 231 -24.26 12.14 16.29
C ALA A 231 -24.05 11.97 14.78
N GLN A 232 -24.27 13.03 14.00
CA GLN A 232 -24.06 13.05 12.55
C GLN A 232 -22.57 12.93 12.20
N ALA A 233 -21.70 13.65 12.91
CA ALA A 233 -20.25 13.57 12.71
C ALA A 233 -19.70 12.15 12.99
N ILE A 234 -20.20 11.48 14.04
CA ILE A 234 -19.87 10.08 14.34
C ILE A 234 -20.38 9.14 13.24
N GLU A 235 -21.58 9.36 12.73
CA GLU A 235 -22.13 8.58 11.60
C GLU A 235 -21.28 8.75 10.33
N GLU A 236 -20.84 9.96 10.02
CA GLU A 236 -19.96 10.25 8.88
C GLU A 236 -18.57 9.61 9.06
N TYR A 237 -18.01 9.66 10.28
CA TYR A 237 -16.81 8.91 10.64
C TYR A 237 -16.97 7.41 10.38
N LYS A 238 -18.12 6.83 10.74
CA LYS A 238 -18.36 5.40 10.52
C LYS A 238 -18.46 5.09 9.03
N LYS A 239 -19.22 5.88 8.27
CA LYS A 239 -19.38 5.73 6.81
C LYS A 239 -18.03 5.80 6.09
N ARG A 240 -17.22 6.83 6.37
CA ARG A 240 -15.90 6.99 5.71
C ARG A 240 -14.95 5.83 6.01
N ASN A 241 -15.10 5.17 7.16
CA ASN A 241 -14.27 4.05 7.61
C ASN A 241 -14.88 2.66 7.32
N TYR A 242 -15.93 2.58 6.49
CA TYR A 242 -16.62 1.32 6.14
C TYR A 242 -17.23 0.61 7.36
N ILE A 243 -17.70 1.38 8.34
CA ILE A 243 -18.36 0.91 9.56
C ILE A 243 -19.85 1.16 9.42
N ASP A 244 -20.68 0.20 9.85
CA ASP A 244 -22.14 0.38 9.94
C ASP A 244 -22.48 1.55 10.89
N PRO A 245 -23.15 2.62 10.40
CA PRO A 245 -23.53 3.77 11.22
C PRO A 245 -24.28 3.42 12.50
N LYS A 246 -25.12 2.38 12.44
CA LYS A 246 -26.02 1.98 13.52
C LYS A 246 -25.34 1.06 14.54
N LEU A 247 -24.18 0.49 14.20
CA LEU A 247 -23.47 -0.43 15.08
C LEU A 247 -22.74 0.31 16.19
N LYS A 248 -22.97 -0.07 17.45
CA LYS A 248 -22.16 0.40 18.58
C LYS A 248 -20.83 -0.34 18.62
N LEU A 249 -19.72 0.39 18.73
CA LEU A 249 -18.35 -0.13 18.71
C LEU A 249 -17.87 -0.59 20.10
N GLU A 250 -18.76 -1.25 20.83
CA GLU A 250 -18.44 -1.92 22.09
C GLU A 250 -17.75 -3.27 21.80
N TRP A 251 -17.03 -3.82 22.79
CA TRP A 251 -16.31 -5.10 22.63
C TRP A 251 -17.26 -6.27 22.37
N ASP A 252 -18.45 -6.25 22.98
CA ASP A 252 -19.49 -7.27 22.80
C ASP A 252 -19.95 -7.38 21.33
N ASN A 253 -19.77 -6.31 20.54
CA ASN A 253 -20.16 -6.26 19.13
C ASN A 253 -18.99 -6.50 18.16
N ILE A 254 -17.79 -6.84 18.64
CA ILE A 254 -16.59 -6.94 17.78
C ILE A 254 -16.76 -7.95 16.63
N LYS A 255 -17.50 -9.03 16.87
CA LYS A 255 -17.80 -10.04 15.85
C LYS A 255 -18.67 -9.50 14.73
N GLU A 256 -19.72 -8.76 15.08
CA GLU A 256 -20.59 -8.11 14.10
C GLU A 256 -19.85 -6.98 13.37
N PHE A 257 -19.04 -6.20 14.10
CA PHE A 257 -18.19 -5.15 13.54
C PHE A 257 -17.25 -5.70 12.46
N ARG A 258 -16.49 -6.76 12.80
CA ARG A 258 -15.58 -7.40 11.87
C ARG A 258 -16.31 -7.87 10.61
N LYS A 259 -17.40 -8.64 10.78
CA LYS A 259 -18.17 -9.18 9.66
C LYS A 259 -18.67 -8.07 8.72
N LYS A 260 -19.39 -7.08 9.26
CA LYS A 260 -19.98 -6.00 8.44
C LYS A 260 -18.93 -5.15 7.75
N ARG A 261 -17.82 -4.86 8.44
CA ARG A 261 -16.73 -4.05 7.87
C ARG A 261 -15.95 -4.81 6.80
N GLU A 262 -15.65 -6.09 7.01
CA GLU A 262 -14.99 -6.94 6.00
C GLU A 262 -15.86 -7.05 4.73
N GLU A 263 -17.16 -7.31 4.87
CA GLU A 263 -18.11 -7.35 3.75
C GLU A 263 -18.15 -6.01 2.97
N ALA A 264 -18.20 -4.88 3.68
CA ALA A 264 -18.20 -3.55 3.06
C ALA A 264 -16.87 -3.24 2.33
N ILE A 265 -15.73 -3.59 2.94
CA ILE A 265 -14.40 -3.42 2.34
C ILE A 265 -14.26 -4.28 1.08
N ILE A 266 -14.59 -5.58 1.15
CA ILE A 266 -14.49 -6.50 0.02
C ILE A 266 -15.35 -6.02 -1.13
N LYS A 267 -16.61 -5.63 -0.86
CA LYS A 267 -17.51 -5.07 -1.87
C LYS A 267 -16.87 -3.86 -2.55
N ARG A 268 -16.36 -2.90 -1.76
CA ARG A 268 -15.74 -1.69 -2.32
C ARG A 268 -14.50 -1.99 -3.15
N LEU A 269 -13.63 -2.89 -2.68
CA LEU A 269 -12.42 -3.27 -3.40
C LEU A 269 -12.75 -3.95 -4.74
N LYS A 270 -13.78 -4.80 -4.79
CA LYS A 270 -14.27 -5.39 -6.05
C LYS A 270 -14.75 -4.31 -7.02
N GLU A 271 -15.54 -3.35 -6.57
CA GLU A 271 -16.04 -2.24 -7.41
C GLU A 271 -14.91 -1.39 -8.02
N VAL A 272 -13.80 -1.21 -7.29
CA VAL A 272 -12.70 -0.33 -7.71
C VAL A 272 -11.62 -1.07 -8.50
N LEU A 273 -11.34 -2.33 -8.17
CA LEU A 273 -10.17 -3.07 -8.69
C LEU A 273 -10.50 -4.09 -9.77
N LEU A 274 -11.75 -4.55 -9.86
CA LEU A 274 -12.18 -5.45 -10.92
C LEU A 274 -12.79 -4.65 -12.07
N PRO A 275 -12.66 -5.12 -13.33
CA PRO A 275 -13.35 -4.52 -14.45
C PRO A 275 -14.86 -4.49 -14.17
N GLN A 276 -15.53 -3.38 -14.48
CA GLN A 276 -16.98 -3.36 -14.51
C GLN A 276 -17.43 -4.16 -15.74
N SER A 277 -18.20 -5.23 -15.49
CA SER A 277 -18.81 -6.07 -16.53
C SER A 277 -19.82 -5.30 -17.36
#